data_AF-A0A2V8IGH2-F1
#
_entry.id   AF-A0A2V8IGH2-F1
#
_cell.length_a   1.000
_cell.length_b   1.000
_cell.length_c   1.000
_cell.angle_alpha   90.00
_cell.angle_beta   90.00
_cell.angle_gamma   90.00
#
_symmetry.space_group_name_H-M   'P 1'
#
loop_
_entity.id
_entity.type
_entity.pdbx_description
1 polymer ?
#
loop_
_entity_poly.entity_id
_entity_poly.type
_entity_poly.pdbx_seq_one_letter_code
_entity_poly.pdbx_strand_id
1 'polypeptide(L)'
;MYSEATEATENSNIDLLVEDQIVVEVKSAAAILPVHLPQTITYVRLAGKPAGLLIDFNVKRLVDGVRRVVNDDPSRRKIAMTSE
;
A
#
# COMPACT_ATOMS: atom_id res chain seq x y z
N MET A 1 35.90 6.81 -4.43
CA MET A 1 35.40 6.06 -3.26
C MET A 1 33.92 6.38 -3.17
N TYR A 2 33.11 5.66 -3.93
CA TYR A 2 31.65 5.79 -3.93
C TYR A 2 31.06 4.47 -3.45
N SER A 3 29.80 4.55 -2.99
CA SER A 3 28.87 3.49 -2.61
C SER A 3 29.03 2.91 -1.20
N GLU A 4 28.33 3.54 -0.27
CA GLU A 4 27.35 2.83 0.57
C GLU A 4 26.11 3.73 0.65
N ALA A 5 25.40 3.84 -0.47
CA ALA A 5 23.98 4.15 -0.38
C ALA A 5 23.34 2.84 0.06
N THR A 6 23.25 2.64 1.38
CA THR A 6 22.46 1.58 1.97
C THR A 6 21.02 1.84 1.53
N GLU A 7 20.62 1.18 0.44
CA GLU A 7 19.24 1.11 0.00
C GLU A 7 18.48 0.52 1.19
N ALA A 8 17.73 1.36 1.90
CA ALA A 8 16.95 0.92 3.04
C ALA A 8 15.95 -0.10 2.50
N THR A 9 16.23 -1.38 2.72
CA THR A 9 15.31 -2.45 2.39
C THR A 9 14.04 -2.17 3.17
N GLU A 10 13.01 -1.66 2.48
CA GLU A 10 11.74 -1.39 3.13
C GLU A 10 11.22 -2.69 3.77
N ASN A 11 10.75 -2.55 4.99
CA ASN A 11 10.26 -3.60 5.85
C ASN A 11 9.11 -4.32 5.14
N SER A 12 9.19 -5.64 4.94
CA SER A 12 8.19 -6.42 4.19
C SER A 12 6.87 -6.70 4.94
N ASN A 13 6.58 -5.96 6.00
CA ASN A 13 5.42 -6.18 6.87
C ASN A 13 4.36 -5.11 6.63
N ILE A 14 3.09 -5.50 6.72
CA ILE A 14 1.97 -4.56 6.71
C ILE A 14 2.00 -3.72 7.99
N ASP A 15 1.95 -2.39 7.87
CA ASP A 15 1.93 -1.51 9.04
C ASP A 15 0.63 -1.68 9.85
N LEU A 16 -0.52 -1.66 9.18
CA LEU A 16 -1.84 -1.83 9.79
C LEU A 16 -2.80 -2.61 8.90
N LEU A 17 -3.65 -3.42 9.54
CA LEU A 17 -4.80 -4.07 8.91
C LEU A 17 -6.08 -3.65 9.63
N VAL A 18 -6.96 -2.92 8.94
CA VAL A 18 -8.21 -2.39 9.49
C VAL A 18 -9.37 -3.30 9.13
N GLU A 19 -10.11 -3.73 10.15
CA GLU A 19 -11.32 -4.58 10.02
C GLU A 19 -11.09 -5.85 9.17
N ASP A 20 -9.87 -6.37 9.12
CA ASP A 20 -9.47 -7.47 8.21
C ASP A 20 -9.76 -7.20 6.70
N GLN A 21 -9.99 -5.93 6.32
CA GLN A 21 -10.39 -5.52 4.97
C GLN A 21 -9.43 -4.52 4.32
N ILE A 22 -8.79 -3.63 5.07
CA ILE A 22 -7.99 -2.56 4.46
C ILE A 22 -6.56 -2.63 4.97
N VAL A 23 -5.63 -2.83 4.04
CA VAL A 23 -4.19 -2.68 4.29
C VAL A 23 -3.87 -1.19 4.34
N VAL A 24 -3.20 -0.73 5.39
CA VAL A 24 -2.75 0.66 5.48
C VAL A 24 -1.24 0.68 5.65
N GLU A 25 -0.57 1.39 4.76
CA GLU A 25 0.85 1.67 4.77
C GLU A 25 1.06 3.14 5.11
N VAL A 26 1.92 3.43 6.08
CA VAL A 26 2.20 4.80 6.52
C VAL A 26 3.63 5.19 6.18
N LYS A 27 3.80 6.39 5.65
CA LYS A 27 5.11 6.96 5.31
C LYS A 27 5.21 8.38 5.84
N SER A 28 6.44 8.81 6.10
CA SER A 28 6.77 10.21 6.38
C SER A 28 8.09 10.50 5.69
N ALA A 29 8.02 10.77 4.38
CA ALA A 29 9.20 10.92 3.53
C ALA A 29 9.18 12.28 2.81
N ALA A 30 10.36 12.83 2.53
CA ALA A 30 10.48 14.10 1.78
C ALA A 30 9.79 14.06 0.41
N ALA A 31 9.71 12.88 -0.21
CA ALA A 31 8.92 12.60 -1.39
C ALA A 31 8.46 11.13 -1.40
N ILE A 32 7.27 10.88 -1.94
CA ILE A 32 6.81 9.52 -2.26
C ILE A 32 7.50 9.05 -3.54
N LEU A 33 8.32 8.00 -3.43
CA LEU A 33 9.00 7.43 -4.58
C LEU A 33 8.04 6.54 -5.41
N PRO A 34 8.29 6.38 -6.72
CA PRO A 34 7.46 5.54 -7.59
C PRO A 34 7.30 4.09 -7.14
N VAL A 35 8.21 3.57 -6.30
CA VAL A 35 8.19 2.19 -5.78
C VAL A 35 7.16 1.98 -4.66
N HIS A 36 6.77 3.04 -3.93
CA HIS A 36 5.92 2.90 -2.74
C HIS A 36 4.50 2.42 -3.10
N LEU A 37 3.96 2.91 -4.23
CA LEU A 37 2.61 2.53 -4.66
C LEU A 37 2.54 1.08 -5.16
N PRO A 38 3.44 0.60 -6.05
CA PRO A 38 3.58 -0.83 -6.39
C PRO A 38 3.74 -1.75 -5.17
N GLN A 39 4.44 -1.30 -4.14
CA GLN A 39 4.59 -2.07 -2.91
C GLN A 39 3.28 -2.22 -2.15
N THR A 40 2.52 -1.13 -1.94
CA THR A 40 1.18 -1.21 -1.33
C THR A 40 0.25 -2.13 -2.13
N ILE A 41 0.29 -2.08 -3.47
CA ILE A 41 -0.47 -3.01 -4.34
C ILE A 41 -0.07 -4.46 -4.06
N THR A 42 1.24 -4.73 -3.92
CA THR A 42 1.76 -6.07 -3.64
C THR A 42 1.22 -6.61 -2.31
N TYR A 43 1.21 -5.81 -1.24
CA TYR A 43 0.65 -6.25 0.04
C TYR A 43 -0.86 -6.46 -0.02
N VAL A 44 -1.61 -5.57 -0.67
CA VAL A 44 -3.06 -5.74 -0.87
C VAL A 44 -3.36 -7.07 -1.58
N ARG A 45 -2.57 -7.43 -2.60
CA ARG A 45 -2.71 -8.70 -3.33
C ARG A 45 -2.32 -9.90 -2.47
N LEU A 46 -1.15 -9.88 -1.85
CA LEU A 46 -0.65 -10.99 -1.01
C LEU A 46 -1.54 -11.25 0.20
N ALA A 47 -2.05 -10.20 0.84
CA ALA A 47 -2.97 -10.31 1.97
C ALA A 47 -4.40 -10.68 1.54
N GLY A 48 -4.67 -10.76 0.23
CA GLY A 48 -5.99 -11.06 -0.29
C GLY A 48 -7.04 -10.06 0.22
N LYS A 49 -6.71 -8.76 0.28
CA LYS A 49 -7.60 -7.70 0.77
C LYS A 49 -8.20 -6.88 -0.37
N PRO A 50 -9.43 -6.35 -0.24
CA PRO A 50 -10.12 -5.66 -1.34
C PRO A 50 -9.47 -4.34 -1.74
N ALA A 51 -8.81 -3.65 -0.81
CA ALA A 51 -8.20 -2.36 -1.05
C ALA A 51 -7.09 -2.07 -0.03
N GLY A 52 -6.33 -1.02 -0.30
CA GLY A 52 -5.37 -0.47 0.65
C GLY A 52 -5.27 1.04 0.58
N LEU A 53 -4.62 1.63 1.57
CA LEU A 53 -4.30 3.04 1.67
C LEU A 53 -2.79 3.22 1.87
N LEU A 54 -2.17 4.03 1.03
CA LEU A 54 -0.84 4.59 1.27
C LEU A 54 -1.04 6.00 1.81
N ILE A 55 -0.55 6.27 3.02
CA ILE A 55 -0.72 7.56 3.69
C ILE A 55 0.64 8.19 3.92
N ASP A 56 0.91 9.30 3.26
CA ASP A 56 2.05 10.17 3.55
C ASP A 56 1.68 11.19 4.63
N PHE A 57 2.40 11.16 5.76
CA PHE A 57 2.26 12.13 6.85
C PHE A 57 3.16 13.36 6.66
N ASN A 58 4.08 13.36 5.70
CA ASN A 58 4.94 14.51 5.42
C ASN A 58 4.28 15.53 4.46
N VAL A 59 3.02 15.86 4.74
CA VAL A 59 2.21 16.81 3.96
C VAL A 59 1.50 17.79 4.89
N LYS A 60 1.15 18.98 4.39
CA LYS A 60 0.47 20.02 5.20
C LYS A 60 -0.96 19.64 5.60
N ARG A 61 -1.66 18.88 4.75
CA ARG A 61 -3.02 18.40 5.00
C ARG A 61 -3.01 16.90 4.72
N LEU A 62 -3.42 16.10 5.70
CA LEU A 62 -3.33 14.64 5.59
C LEU A 62 -4.05 14.09 4.34
N VAL A 63 -5.19 14.66 3.99
CA VAL A 63 -5.98 14.25 2.81
C VAL A 63 -5.19 14.35 1.50
N ASP A 64 -4.20 15.24 1.41
CA ASP A 64 -3.35 15.41 0.22
C ASP A 64 -2.30 14.29 0.11
N GLY A 65 -2.00 13.60 1.22
CA GLY A 65 -1.07 12.47 1.31
C GLY A 65 -1.71 11.09 1.21
N VAL A 66 -3.06 11.00 1.12
CA VAL A 66 -3.77 9.72 1.05
C VAL A 66 -3.91 9.26 -0.40
N ARG A 67 -3.46 8.03 -0.67
CA ARG A 67 -3.65 7.34 -1.95
C ARG A 67 -4.39 6.02 -1.72
N ARG A 68 -5.51 5.83 -2.42
CA ARG A 68 -6.26 4.57 -2.39
C ARG A 68 -5.81 3.63 -3.48
N VAL A 69 -5.63 2.37 -3.12
CA VAL A 69 -5.33 1.26 -4.01
C VAL A 69 -6.49 0.27 -4.00
N VAL A 70 -6.89 -0.21 -5.19
CA VAL A 70 -7.92 -1.25 -5.33
C VAL A 70 -7.25 -2.54 -5.74
N ASN A 71 -7.66 -3.65 -5.13
CA ASN A 71 -7.23 -4.97 -5.57
C ASN A 71 -7.91 -5.32 -6.89
N ASP A 72 -7.13 -5.34 -7.96
CA ASP A 72 -7.56 -5.61 -9.33
C ASP A 72 -7.43 -7.10 -9.71
N ASP A 73 -7.13 -7.98 -8.75
CA ASP A 73 -7.01 -9.43 -8.96
C ASP A 73 -8.31 -9.99 -9.59
N PRO A 74 -8.23 -10.53 -10.82
CA PRO A 74 -9.38 -11.13 -11.51
C PRO A 74 -10.05 -12.27 -10.74
N SER A 75 -9.30 -13.02 -9.92
CA SER A 75 -9.83 -14.13 -9.13
C SER A 75 -10.86 -13.68 -8.10
N ARG A 76 -10.69 -12.47 -7.53
CA ARG A 76 -11.59 -11.88 -6.54
C ARG A 76 -12.89 -11.35 -7.15
N ARG A 77 -12.84 -10.86 -8.39
CA ARG A 77 -14.03 -10.35 -9.12
C ARG A 77 -15.07 -11.44 -9.34
N LYS A 78 -14.64 -12.69 -9.56
CA LYS A 78 -15.56 -13.82 -9.77
C LYS A 78 -16.39 -14.16 -8.54
N ILE A 79 -15.81 -14.08 -7.34
CA ILE A 79 -16.48 -14.39 -6.06
C ILE A 79 -17.63 -13.39 -5.80
N ALA A 80 -17.41 -12.12 -6.10
CA ALA A 80 -18.43 -11.08 -5.92
C ALA A 80 -19.63 -11.20 -6.88
N MET A 81 -19.49 -11.95 -7.99
CA MET A 81 -20.54 -12.12 -9.02
C MET A 81 -21.32 -13.44 -8.91
N THR A 82 -20.95 -14.35 -8.00
CA THR A 82 -21.61 -15.65 -7.79
C THR A 82 -22.47 -15.70 -6.52
N SER A 83 -22.85 -14.54 -5.98
CA SER A 83 -23.69 -14.43 -4.78
C SER A 83 -25.12 -14.03 -5.17
N GLU A 84 -25.89 -14.99 -5.72
CA GLU A 84 -27.35 -14.94 -5.84
C GLU A 84 -27.94 -16.30 -5.43
#